data_AF-A0A9P8THV3-F1
#
_entry.id   AF-A0A9P8THV3-F1
#
_cell.length_a   1.000
_cell.length_b   1.000
_cell.length_c   1.000
_cell.angle_alpha   90.00
_cell.angle_beta   90.00
_cell.angle_gamma   90.00
#
_symmetry.space_group_name_H-M   'P 1'
#
loop_
_entity.id
_entity.type
_entity.pdbx_description
1 polymer ?
#
loop_
_entity_poly.entity_id
_entity_poly.type
_entity_poly.pdbx_seq_one_letter_code
_entity_poly.pdbx_strand_id
1 'polypeptide(L)'
;MAPPTPILSKDEILRAYKLDKMLKSPDNNCTLKSLTQFECSFDNGLYKCNPFKRIFQDCILSNGKRQVVEMTTSETNEDDSLIDKRRFMDVQADLKRIYEEVQNGASS
;
A
#
# COMPACT_ATOMS: atom_id res chain seq x y z
N MET A 1 -15.34 -7.84 -4.88
CA MET A 1 -15.64 -7.45 -6.27
C MET A 1 -14.31 -7.20 -6.96
N ALA A 2 -14.03 -7.81 -8.12
CA ALA A 2 -12.82 -7.47 -8.87
C ALA A 2 -13.03 -6.13 -9.60
N PRO A 3 -12.02 -5.24 -9.64
CA PRO A 3 -12.12 -4.01 -10.39
C PRO A 3 -12.28 -4.31 -11.90
N PRO A 4 -12.99 -3.47 -12.66
CA PRO A 4 -13.13 -3.66 -14.10
C PRO A 4 -11.76 -3.63 -14.78
N THR A 5 -11.51 -4.61 -15.65
CA THR A 5 -10.27 -4.69 -16.43
C THR A 5 -10.21 -3.54 -17.43
N PRO A 6 -9.18 -2.67 -17.39
CA PRO A 6 -9.11 -1.52 -18.29
C PRO A 6 -8.90 -1.97 -19.74
N ILE A 7 -9.77 -1.50 -20.65
CA ILE A 7 -9.63 -1.70 -22.10
C ILE A 7 -8.77 -0.55 -22.63
N LEU A 8 -7.52 -0.85 -22.99
CA LEU A 8 -6.58 0.15 -23.49
C LEU A 8 -6.61 0.20 -25.02
N SER A 9 -6.69 1.41 -25.57
CA SER A 9 -6.45 1.67 -26.99
C SER A 9 -4.99 1.42 -27.36
N LYS A 10 -4.72 1.24 -28.66
CA LYS A 10 -3.36 1.03 -29.18
C LYS A 10 -2.38 2.14 -28.75
N ASP A 11 -2.84 3.39 -28.72
CA ASP A 11 -2.02 4.53 -28.32
C ASP A 11 -1.72 4.56 -26.82
N GLU A 12 -2.64 4.06 -25.99
CA GLU A 12 -2.42 3.91 -24.54
C GLU A 12 -1.41 2.80 -24.25
N ILE A 13 -1.48 1.68 -24.99
CA ILE A 13 -0.50 0.61 -24.91
C ILE A 13 0.90 1.13 -25.28
N LEU A 14 1.02 1.85 -26.40
CA LEU A 14 2.29 2.42 -26.84
C LEU A 14 2.85 3.43 -25.82
N ARG A 15 2.00 4.24 -25.20
CA ARG A 15 2.40 5.17 -24.13
C ARG A 15 2.90 4.43 -22.89
N ALA A 16 2.21 3.38 -22.45
CA ALA A 16 2.63 2.56 -21.32
C ALA A 16 4.00 1.89 -21.57
N TYR A 17 4.20 1.30 -22.76
CA TYR A 17 5.49 0.69 -23.12
C TYR A 17 6.64 1.70 -23.22
N LYS A 18 6.37 2.90 -23.75
CA LYS A 18 7.37 3.97 -23.77
C LYS A 18 7.73 4.42 -22.36
N LEU A 19 6.74 4.56 -21.49
CA LEU A 19 6.94 4.92 -20.09
C LEU A 19 7.79 3.86 -19.37
N ASP A 20 7.49 2.58 -19.52
CA ASP A 20 8.27 1.47 -18.93
C ASP A 20 9.74 1.50 -19.39
N LYS A 21 9.99 1.69 -20.69
CA LYS A 21 11.35 1.83 -21.23
C LYS A 21 12.07 3.05 -20.68
N MET A 22 11.37 4.18 -20.55
CA MET A 22 11.96 5.38 -19.96
C MET A 22 12.32 5.13 -18.50
N LEU A 23 11.44 4.55 -17.69
CA LEU A 23 11.71 4.31 -16.26
C LEU A 23 12.87 3.33 -16.02
N LYS A 24 13.13 2.41 -16.94
CA LYS A 24 14.24 1.44 -16.88
C LYS A 24 15.57 1.96 -17.43
N SER A 25 15.61 3.19 -17.94
CA SER A 25 16.84 3.77 -18.48
C SER A 25 17.84 4.01 -17.34
N PRO A 26 19.11 3.58 -17.47
CA PRO A 26 20.11 3.68 -16.39
C PRO A 26 20.44 5.13 -16.00
N ASP A 27 20.15 6.10 -16.88
CA ASP A 27 20.36 7.52 -16.64
C ASP A 27 19.30 8.16 -15.72
N ASN A 28 18.24 7.42 -15.37
CA ASN A 28 17.16 7.93 -14.52
C ASN A 28 17.39 7.53 -13.07
N ASN A 29 17.29 8.50 -12.17
CA ASN A 29 17.43 8.26 -10.74
C ASN A 29 16.07 7.86 -10.16
N CYS A 30 15.87 6.55 -9.96
CA CYS A 30 14.64 5.98 -9.43
C CYS A 30 14.83 5.47 -8.00
N THR A 31 13.92 5.84 -7.11
CA THR A 31 13.87 5.37 -5.73
C THR A 31 12.57 4.61 -5.48
N LEU A 32 12.66 3.49 -4.75
CA LEU A 32 11.49 2.77 -4.28
C LEU A 32 11.00 3.37 -2.96
N LYS A 33 9.70 3.61 -2.89
CA LYS A 33 8.99 4.09 -1.70
C LYS A 33 7.85 3.14 -1.38
N SER A 34 7.60 2.92 -0.10
CA SER A 34 6.48 2.11 0.37
C SER A 34 5.56 2.95 1.25
N LEU A 35 4.27 2.65 1.16
CA LEU A 35 3.22 3.22 1.99
C LEU A 35 2.38 2.09 2.55
N THR A 36 2.35 1.95 3.87
CA THR A 36 1.43 1.03 4.55
C THR A 36 0.12 1.77 4.81
N GLN A 37 -0.97 1.26 4.25
CA GLN A 37 -2.34 1.71 4.51
C GLN A 37 -3.08 0.61 5.27
N PHE A 38 -4.27 0.92 5.79
CA PHE A 38 -5.11 -0.06 6.47
C PHE A 38 -6.46 -0.12 5.79
N GLU A 39 -6.84 -1.31 5.32
CA GLU A 39 -8.19 -1.57 4.83
C GLU A 39 -9.04 -2.03 6.01
N CYS A 40 -9.96 -1.17 6.44
CA CYS A 40 -10.83 -1.42 7.58
C CYS A 40 -12.24 -1.76 7.13
N SER A 41 -12.80 -2.79 7.76
CA SER A 41 -14.20 -3.19 7.63
C SER A 41 -14.88 -3.19 8.99
N PHE A 42 -16.16 -2.85 9.03
CA PHE A 42 -16.96 -2.91 10.25
C PHE A 42 -17.77 -4.22 10.23
N ASP A 43 -17.53 -5.09 11.21
CA ASP A 43 -18.18 -6.38 11.34
C ASP A 43 -18.58 -6.63 12.80
N ASN A 44 -19.86 -6.92 13.02
CA ASN A 44 -20.44 -7.23 14.34
C ASN A 44 -20.07 -6.25 15.49
N GLY A 45 -20.04 -4.95 15.22
CA GLY A 45 -19.72 -3.95 16.25
C GLY A 45 -18.23 -3.66 16.43
N LEU A 46 -17.36 -4.33 15.67
CA LEU A 46 -15.91 -4.20 15.75
C LEU A 46 -15.31 -3.76 14.42
N TYR A 47 -14.28 -2.93 14.47
CA TYR A 47 -13.47 -2.59 13.30
C TYR A 47 -12.36 -3.62 13.11
N LYS A 48 -12.35 -4.27 11.96
CA LYS A 48 -11.27 -5.16 11.53
C LYS A 48 -10.47 -4.47 10.44
N CYS A 49 -9.24 -4.09 10.75
CA CYS A 49 -8.31 -3.45 9.83
C CYS A 49 -7.20 -4.44 9.44
N ASN A 50 -6.91 -4.56 8.15
CA ASN A 50 -5.77 -5.33 7.67
C ASN A 50 -4.75 -4.37 7.03
N PRO A 51 -3.45 -4.48 7.38
CA PRO A 51 -2.42 -3.70 6.71
C PRO A 51 -2.32 -4.08 5.23
N PHE A 52 -2.15 -3.06 4.39
CA PHE A 52 -1.95 -3.18 2.95
C PHE A 52 -0.83 -2.25 2.51
N LYS A 53 0.26 -2.83 2.01
CA LYS A 53 1.45 -2.13 1.54
C LYS A 53 1.31 -1.80 0.06
N ARG A 54 1.50 -0.54 -0.28
CA ARG A 54 1.61 -0.03 -1.66
C ARG A 54 3.05 0.38 -1.93
N ILE A 55 3.58 -0.02 -3.07
CA ILE A 55 4.94 0.30 -3.49
C ILE A 55 4.88 1.27 -4.66
N PHE A 56 5.70 2.31 -4.59
CA PHE A 56 5.82 3.34 -5.61
C PHE A 56 7.27 3.45 -6.06
N GLN A 57 7.46 3.59 -7.36
CA GLN A 57 8.73 3.96 -7.95
C GLN A 57 8.70 5.45 -8.28
N ASP A 58 9.59 6.22 -7.65
CA ASP A 58 9.71 7.66 -7.80
C ASP A 58 10.99 7.95 -8.58
N CYS A 59 10.82 8.33 -9.84
CA CYS A 59 11.91 8.55 -10.80
C CYS A 59 12.05 10.03 -11.14
N ILE A 60 13.29 10.51 -11.14
CA ILE A 60 13.68 11.76 -11.80
C ILE A 60 14.19 11.41 -13.18
N LEU A 61 13.44 11.80 -14.21
CA LEU A 61 13.79 11.55 -15.61
C LEU A 61 14.93 12.49 -16.04
N SER A 62 15.66 12.13 -17.10
CA SER A 62 16.78 12.92 -17.64
C SER A 62 16.39 14.35 -18.08
N ASN A 63 15.10 14.60 -18.31
CA ASN A 63 14.55 15.93 -18.61
C ASN A 63 14.17 16.74 -17.36
N GLY A 64 14.53 16.26 -16.16
CA GLY A 64 14.21 16.88 -14.87
C GLY A 64 12.76 16.68 -14.40
N LYS A 65 11.91 16.00 -15.17
CA LYS A 65 10.53 15.71 -14.73
C LYS A 65 10.51 14.56 -13.72
N ARG A 66 9.72 14.74 -12.67
CA ARG A 66 9.46 13.69 -11.68
C ARG A 66 8.27 12.85 -12.13
N GLN A 67 8.43 11.53 -12.11
CA GLN A 67 7.40 10.57 -12.43
C GLN A 67 7.27 9.57 -11.27
N VAL A 68 6.06 9.45 -10.74
CA VAL A 68 5.73 8.44 -9.72
C VAL A 68 4.83 7.40 -10.37
N VAL A 69 5.19 6.13 -10.22
CA VAL A 69 4.42 4.99 -10.73
C VAL A 69 4.18 4.00 -9.61
N GLU A 70 2.95 3.53 -9.47
CA GLU A 70 2.62 2.45 -8.55
C GLU A 70 3.08 1.11 -9.11
N MET A 71 3.85 0.37 -8.30
CA MET A 71 4.43 -0.93 -8.61
C MET A 71 3.85 -2.04 -7.71
N THR A 72 2.75 -1.76 -7.00
CA THR A 72 2.08 -2.73 -6.14
C THR A 72 1.56 -3.91 -6.97
N THR A 73 1.98 -5.13 -6.61
CA THR A 73 1.52 -6.40 -7.21
C THR A 73 0.66 -7.18 -6.20
N SER A 74 -0.03 -8.23 -6.64
CA SER A 74 -0.72 -9.18 -5.74
C SER A 74 0.24 -9.79 -4.72
N GLU A 75 1.45 -10.11 -5.16
CA GLU A 75 2.52 -10.71 -4.35
C GLU A 75 3.12 -9.74 -3.30
N THR A 76 2.97 -8.42 -3.50
CA THR A 76 3.53 -7.38 -2.61
C THR A 76 3.06 -7.53 -1.16
N ASN A 77 1.89 -8.12 -0.95
CA ASN A 77 1.29 -8.34 0.36
C ASN A 77 1.21 -9.83 0.76
N GLU A 78 1.65 -10.74 -0.11
CA GLU A 78 1.67 -12.17 0.17
C GLU A 78 2.83 -12.52 1.10
N ASP A 79 3.99 -11.88 0.90
CA ASP A 79 5.22 -12.08 1.67
C ASP A 79 5.39 -11.02 2.78
N ASP A 80 4.27 -10.53 3.32
CA ASP A 80 4.29 -9.52 4.36
C ASP A 80 4.93 -10.14 5.61
N SER A 81 6.21 -9.77 5.80
CA SER A 81 7.09 -10.31 6.83
C SER A 81 6.33 -10.43 8.13
N LEU A 82 6.44 -11.59 8.79
CA LEU A 82 5.83 -11.90 10.09
C LEU A 82 5.98 -10.78 11.13
N ILE A 83 6.96 -9.89 10.94
CA ILE A 83 7.29 -8.72 11.75
C ILE A 83 6.21 -7.63 11.64
N ASP A 84 5.76 -7.27 10.44
CA ASP A 84 4.76 -6.20 10.24
C ASP A 84 3.38 -6.65 10.73
N LYS A 85 3.02 -7.93 10.49
CA LYS A 85 1.82 -8.56 11.05
C LYS A 85 1.87 -8.62 12.57
N ARG A 86 3.00 -8.99 13.18
CA ARG A 86 3.17 -9.00 14.64
C ARG A 86 2.99 -7.62 15.24
N ARG A 87 3.70 -6.60 14.72
CA ARG A 87 3.56 -5.22 15.20
C ARG A 87 2.12 -4.73 15.14
N PHE A 88 1.39 -5.06 14.08
CA PHE A 88 -0.01 -4.72 13.97
C PHE A 88 -0.88 -5.42 15.03
N MET A 89 -0.69 -6.73 15.23
CA MET A 89 -1.41 -7.50 16.25
C MET A 89 -1.11 -7.00 17.67
N ASP A 90 0.14 -6.60 17.94
CA ASP A 90 0.56 -6.06 19.23
C ASP A 90 -0.17 -4.73 19.52
N VAL A 91 -0.21 -3.81 18.55
CA VAL A 91 -0.96 -2.55 18.67
C VAL A 91 -2.46 -2.79 18.86
N GLN A 92 -3.03 -3.79 18.18
CA GLN A 92 -4.44 -4.13 18.33
C GLN A 92 -4.75 -4.67 19.73
N ALA A 93 -3.87 -5.50 20.29
CA ALA A 93 -3.98 -5.99 21.65
C ALA A 93 -3.88 -4.85 22.69
N ASP A 94 -2.94 -3.91 22.48
CA ASP A 94 -2.79 -2.74 23.34
C ASP A 94 -4.02 -1.84 23.31
N LEU A 95 -4.60 -1.58 22.13
CA LEU A 95 -5.84 -0.80 22.00
C LEU A 95 -7.01 -1.47 22.72
N LYS A 96 -7.13 -2.80 22.62
CA LYS A 96 -8.16 -3.55 23.32
C LYS A 96 -8.02 -3.42 24.84
N ARG A 97 -6.78 -3.54 25.36
CA ARG A 97 -6.50 -3.34 26.79
C ARG A 97 -6.90 -1.95 27.26
N ILE A 98 -6.51 -0.91 26.52
CA ILE A 98 -6.86 0.49 26.84
C ILE A 98 -8.38 0.69 26.85
N TYR A 99 -9.09 0.11 25.88
CA TYR A 99 -10.55 0.19 25.82
C TYR A 99 -11.22 -0.45 27.04
N GLU A 100 -10.75 -1.65 27.44
CA GLU A 100 -11.26 -2.37 28.60
C GLU A 100 -10.95 -1.62 29.91
N GLU A 101 -9.78 -1.01 30.04
CA GLU A 101 -9.40 -0.16 31.18
C GLU A 101 -10.31 1.07 31.30
N VAL A 102 -10.62 1.74 30.18
CA VAL A 102 -11.54 2.89 30.17
C VAL A 102 -12.96 2.49 30.56
N GLN A 103 -13.44 1.34 30.09
CA GLN A 103 -14.78 0.84 30.44
C GLN A 103 -14.87 0.47 31.93
N ASN A 104 -13.83 -0.16 32.49
CA ASN A 104 -13.80 -0.56 33.89
C ASN A 104 -13.54 0.62 34.85
N GLY A 105 -12.81 1.65 34.41
CA GLY A 105 -12.56 2.88 35.18
C GLY A 105 -13.72 3.87 35.20
N ALA A 106 -14.70 3.75 34.30
CA ALA A 106 -15.89 4.61 34.26
C ALA A 106 -17.02 4.17 35.22
N SER A 107 -16.83 3.06 35.95
CA SER A 107 -17.81 2.51 36.92
C SER A 107 -17.43 2.75 38.39
N SER A 108 -16.61 3.77 38.69
CA SER A 108 -16.25 4.19 40.06
C SER A 108 -16.51 5.66 40.30
#